data_AF-A0A1V8TX58-F1
#
_entry.id   AF-A0A1V8TX58-F1
#
_cell.length_a   1.000
_cell.length_b   1.000
_cell.length_c   1.000
_cell.angle_alpha   90.00
_cell.angle_beta   90.00
_cell.angle_gamma   90.00
#
_symmetry.space_group_name_H-M   'P 1'
#
loop_
_entity.id
_entity.type
_entity.pdbx_description
1 polymer ?
#
loop_
_entity_poly.entity_id
_entity_poly.type
_entity_poly.pdbx_seq_one_letter_code
_entity_poly.pdbx_strand_id
1 'polypeptide(L)'
;MQEEWKHSIAPAQTIDPHQIAGNKRLNITYRCFKDYLNPRLTIRCKCNVPGILRCVQRARGSRGRYVWMCNRGYAPGQKSCGFFEWAQFDEDGRPPWAEGYKGNANLPMEVTKDDG
;
A
#
# COMPACT_ATOMS: atom_id res chain seq x y z
N MET A 1 -10.89 7.11 -5.69
CA MET A 1 -9.88 7.16 -4.58
C MET A 1 -8.46 7.14 -5.15
N GLN A 2 -7.44 7.69 -4.46
CA GLN A 2 -6.05 7.75 -4.97
C GLN A 2 -5.48 6.38 -5.40
N GLU A 3 -5.86 5.30 -4.71
CA GLU A 3 -5.36 3.94 -4.97
C GLU A 3 -5.88 3.27 -6.25
N GLU A 4 -6.96 3.81 -6.82
CA GLU A 4 -7.57 3.29 -8.06
C GLU A 4 -6.77 3.70 -9.31
N TRP A 5 -5.90 4.71 -9.18
CA TRP A 5 -5.20 5.34 -10.29
C TRP A 5 -3.68 5.20 -10.15
N LYS A 6 -3.02 4.80 -11.24
CA LYS A 6 -1.57 4.78 -11.33
C LYS A 6 -1.05 6.20 -11.58
N HIS A 7 -0.29 6.73 -10.63
CA HIS A 7 0.40 8.01 -10.78
C HIS A 7 1.75 7.78 -11.47
N SER A 8 1.85 8.13 -12.76
CA SER A 8 3.10 8.03 -13.51
C SER A 8 3.23 9.13 -14.55
N ILE A 9 4.46 9.58 -14.79
CA ILE A 9 4.79 10.43 -15.94
C ILE A 9 5.21 9.50 -17.08
N ALA A 10 4.58 9.64 -18.25
CA ALA A 10 4.95 8.87 -19.42
C ALA A 10 6.36 9.25 -19.89
N PRO A 11 7.17 8.30 -20.39
CA PRO A 11 8.47 8.62 -20.98
C PRO A 11 8.29 9.60 -22.15
N ALA A 12 9.06 10.69 -22.14
CA ALA A 12 9.14 11.64 -23.25
C ALA A 12 10.49 11.48 -23.94
N GLN A 13 10.51 11.42 -25.27
CA GLN A 13 11.74 11.30 -26.06
C GLN A 13 12.54 12.61 -26.09
N THR A 14 11.83 13.74 -26.09
CA THR A 14 12.43 15.09 -26.15
C THR A 14 11.86 15.94 -25.03
N ILE A 15 12.74 16.65 -24.34
CA ILE A 15 12.43 17.58 -23.25
C ILE A 15 13.36 18.77 -23.37
N ASP A 16 12.80 19.98 -23.33
CA ASP A 16 13.61 21.19 -23.30
C ASP A 16 14.31 21.31 -21.94
N PRO A 17 15.65 21.39 -21.91
CA PRO A 17 16.40 21.39 -20.66
C PRO A 17 16.26 22.72 -19.92
N HIS A 18 16.23 22.65 -18.60
CA HIS A 18 16.23 23.83 -17.74
C HIS A 18 17.60 24.53 -17.78
N GLN A 19 17.63 25.87 -17.85
CA GLN A 19 18.86 26.66 -18.04
C GLN A 19 19.94 26.41 -16.97
N ILE A 20 19.54 26.10 -15.73
CA ILE A 20 20.47 25.82 -14.62
C ILE A 20 20.62 24.32 -14.36
N ALA A 21 19.53 23.56 -14.48
CA ALA A 21 19.46 22.17 -14.01
C ALA A 21 19.62 21.14 -15.14
N GLY A 22 19.67 21.61 -16.39
CA GLY A 22 19.74 20.77 -17.59
C GLY A 22 18.57 19.79 -17.65
N ASN A 23 18.89 18.50 -17.74
CA ASN A 23 17.96 17.38 -17.82
C ASN A 23 17.63 16.74 -16.46
N LYS A 24 18.00 17.37 -15.33
CA LYS A 24 17.75 16.81 -14.00
C LYS A 24 16.25 16.86 -13.67
N ARG A 25 15.67 15.71 -13.35
CA ARG A 25 14.31 15.60 -12.80
C ARG A 25 14.38 15.46 -11.27
N LEU A 26 13.96 16.50 -10.57
CA LEU A 26 13.81 16.47 -9.11
C LEU A 26 12.36 16.10 -8.76
N ASN A 27 12.17 15.14 -7.86
CA ASN A 27 10.85 14.79 -7.33
C ASN A 27 10.94 14.73 -5.80
N ILE A 28 10.16 15.57 -5.14
CA ILE A 28 10.03 15.59 -3.68
C ILE A 28 8.59 15.19 -3.38
N THR A 29 8.41 14.07 -2.68
CA THR A 29 7.09 13.61 -2.23
C THR A 29 7.02 13.68 -0.72
N TYR A 30 6.16 14.54 -0.19
CA TYR A 30 5.84 14.57 1.24
C TYR A 30 4.80 13.51 1.54
N ARG A 31 5.01 12.74 2.60
CA ARG A 31 4.04 11.78 3.13
C ARG A 31 4.01 11.93 4.65
N CYS A 32 2.85 12.28 5.18
CA CYS A 32 2.62 12.27 6.62
C CYS A 32 2.11 10.89 7.00
N PHE A 33 2.97 10.06 7.57
CA PHE A 33 2.53 8.80 8.14
C PHE A 33 1.79 9.09 9.45
N LYS A 34 0.63 8.45 9.62
CA LYS A 34 -0.10 8.49 10.89
C LYS A 34 0.71 7.72 11.94
N ASP A 35 0.71 8.19 13.18
CA ASP A 35 1.53 7.60 14.26
C ASP A 35 1.21 6.13 14.50
N TYR A 36 -0.07 5.76 14.38
CA TYR A 36 -0.52 4.37 14.49
C TYR A 36 -0.06 3.46 13.33
N LEU A 37 0.50 4.01 12.25
CA LEU A 37 1.13 3.24 11.17
C LEU A 37 2.66 3.16 11.31
N ASN A 38 3.21 3.55 12.46
CA ASN A 38 4.63 3.39 12.74
C ASN A 38 5.03 1.90 12.64
N PRO A 39 6.13 1.53 11.97
CA PRO A 39 6.59 0.14 11.85
C PRO A 39 6.78 -0.62 13.18
N ARG A 40 6.88 0.10 14.31
CA ARG A 40 6.93 -0.50 15.66
C ARG A 40 5.59 -1.08 16.10
N LEU A 41 4.47 -0.55 15.60
CA LEU A 41 3.10 -0.93 15.96
C LEU A 41 2.47 -1.89 14.94
N THR A 42 2.89 -1.82 13.68
CA THR A 42 2.38 -2.70 12.63
C THR A 42 2.73 -4.15 12.90
N ILE A 43 1.85 -5.06 12.46
CA ILE A 43 2.03 -6.50 12.60
C ILE A 43 3.37 -6.97 12.03
N ARG A 44 3.99 -7.96 12.69
CA ARG A 44 5.26 -8.54 12.27
C ARG A 44 5.03 -9.86 11.55
N CYS A 45 5.82 -10.11 10.52
CA CYS A 45 5.80 -11.38 9.82
C CYS A 45 6.62 -12.45 10.58
N LYS A 46 6.65 -13.69 10.06
CA LYS A 46 7.46 -14.80 10.60
C LYS A 46 8.97 -14.55 10.64
N CYS A 47 9.48 -13.53 9.93
CA CYS A 47 10.89 -13.11 10.00
C CYS A 47 11.14 -12.02 11.05
N ASN A 48 10.14 -11.70 11.88
CA ASN A 48 10.18 -10.64 12.88
C ASN A 48 10.41 -9.22 12.32
N VAL A 49 10.13 -9.00 11.03
CA VAL A 49 10.17 -7.67 10.41
C VAL A 49 8.75 -7.09 10.31
N PRO A 50 8.58 -5.76 10.40
CA PRO A 50 7.30 -5.10 10.18
C PRO A 50 6.71 -5.48 8.82
N GLY A 51 5.42 -5.83 8.83
CA GLY A 51 4.65 -6.11 7.63
C GLY A 51 4.50 -4.85 6.78
N ILE A 52 4.62 -5.00 5.46
CA ILE A 52 4.31 -3.91 4.53
C ILE A 52 2.83 -3.97 4.16
N LEU A 53 2.17 -2.82 4.22
CA LEU A 53 0.79 -2.66 3.78
C LEU A 53 0.72 -2.57 2.25
N ARG A 54 -0.16 -3.34 1.61
CA ARG A 54 -0.43 -3.25 0.17
C ARG A 54 -1.92 -3.27 -0.11
N CYS A 55 -2.32 -2.57 -1.17
CA CYS A 55 -3.65 -2.67 -1.75
C CYS A 55 -3.65 -3.75 -2.86
N VAL A 56 -4.68 -4.59 -2.88
CA VAL A 56 -4.91 -5.59 -3.92
C VAL A 56 -5.46 -4.90 -5.15
N GLN A 57 -4.73 -4.95 -6.27
CA GLN A 57 -5.12 -4.26 -7.50
C GLN A 57 -5.67 -5.18 -8.60
N ARG A 58 -5.33 -6.49 -8.58
CA ARG A 58 -5.60 -7.41 -9.70
C ARG A 58 -6.86 -8.27 -9.55
N ALA A 59 -7.13 -8.80 -8.37
CA ALA A 59 -8.19 -9.80 -8.18
C ALA A 59 -9.56 -9.12 -8.00
N ARG A 60 -10.55 -9.40 -8.88
CA ARG A 60 -11.84 -8.69 -8.92
C ARG A 60 -12.59 -8.66 -7.59
N GLY A 61 -12.72 -9.80 -6.89
CA GLY A 61 -13.47 -9.90 -5.63
C GLY A 61 -12.78 -9.30 -4.40
N SER A 62 -11.48 -8.99 -4.50
CA SER A 62 -10.70 -8.40 -3.40
C SER A 62 -9.99 -7.12 -3.81
N ARG A 63 -10.31 -6.57 -4.98
CA ARG A 63 -9.72 -5.34 -5.48
C ARG A 63 -10.06 -4.19 -4.54
N GLY A 64 -9.07 -3.36 -4.24
CA GLY A 64 -9.20 -2.25 -3.27
C GLY A 64 -8.89 -2.66 -1.84
N ARG A 65 -8.87 -3.97 -1.53
CA ARG A 65 -8.62 -4.43 -0.16
C ARG A 65 -7.16 -4.36 0.23
N TYR A 66 -6.92 -4.19 1.51
CA TYR A 66 -5.61 -4.05 2.10
C TYR A 66 -5.09 -5.35 2.73
N VAL A 67 -3.80 -5.61 2.56
CA VAL A 67 -3.10 -6.78 3.10
C VAL A 67 -1.76 -6.41 3.71
N TRP A 68 -1.41 -7.08 4.78
CA TRP A 68 -0.05 -7.11 5.33
C TRP A 68 0.74 -8.23 4.70
N MET A 69 1.96 -7.93 4.24
CA MET A 69 2.85 -8.92 3.64
C MET A 69 4.28 -8.82 4.17
N CYS A 70 5.05 -9.88 3.99
CA CYS A 70 6.47 -9.87 4.31
C CYS A 70 7.25 -8.93 3.36
N ASN A 71 8.00 -7.99 3.92
CA ASN A 71 8.86 -7.10 3.13
C ASN A 71 10.25 -7.70 2.80
N ARG A 72 10.64 -8.79 3.47
CA ARG A 72 12.00 -9.33 3.39
C ARG A 72 12.39 -9.80 1.99
N GLY A 73 11.45 -10.29 1.19
CA GLY A 73 11.72 -10.76 -0.18
C GLY A 73 12.12 -9.67 -1.18
N TYR A 74 12.00 -8.38 -0.83
CA TYR A 74 12.47 -7.27 -1.67
C TYR A 74 13.94 -6.91 -1.43
N ALA A 75 14.54 -7.39 -0.34
CA ALA A 75 15.95 -7.18 -0.09
C ALA A 75 16.81 -8.16 -0.93
N PRO A 76 17.90 -7.70 -1.56
CA PRO A 76 18.80 -8.56 -2.34
C PRO A 76 19.27 -9.78 -1.53
N GLY A 77 19.16 -10.97 -2.12
CA GLY A 77 19.60 -12.23 -1.50
C GLY A 77 18.71 -12.77 -0.37
N GLN A 78 17.58 -12.13 -0.07
CA GLN A 78 16.68 -12.56 1.00
C GLN A 78 15.41 -13.24 0.44
N LYS A 79 14.81 -14.14 1.22
CA LYS A 79 13.56 -14.84 0.86
C LYS A 79 12.39 -14.34 1.70
N SER A 80 11.21 -14.23 1.08
CA SER A 80 9.95 -13.97 1.78
C SER A 80 9.52 -15.22 2.55
N CYS A 81 8.92 -15.03 3.73
CA CYS A 81 8.32 -16.11 4.52
C CYS A 81 6.86 -16.44 4.15
N GLY A 82 6.34 -15.81 3.09
CA GLY A 82 4.95 -16.01 2.65
C GLY A 82 3.90 -15.47 3.61
N PHE A 83 4.29 -14.61 4.57
CA PHE A 83 3.32 -13.97 5.47
C PHE A 83 2.32 -13.13 4.67
N PHE A 84 1.05 -13.37 4.97
CA PHE A 84 -0.10 -12.73 4.37
C PHE A 84 -1.18 -12.63 5.45
N GLU A 85 -1.72 -11.44 5.64
CA GLU A 85 -2.87 -11.21 6.52
C GLU A 85 -3.73 -10.09 5.96
N TRP A 86 -5.05 -10.26 5.98
CA TRP A 86 -5.95 -9.16 5.63
C TRP A 86 -5.80 -8.06 6.66
N ALA A 87 -5.52 -6.84 6.20
CA ALA A 87 -5.44 -5.72 7.10
C ALA A 87 -6.81 -5.41 7.69
N GLN A 88 -6.85 -4.94 8.92
CA GLN A 88 -8.07 -4.43 9.52
C GLN A 88 -7.96 -2.92 9.59
N PHE A 89 -8.89 -2.24 8.93
CA PHE A 89 -8.96 -0.79 8.90
C PHE A 89 -10.42 -0.38 8.89
N ASP A 90 -10.77 0.64 9.66
CA ASP A 90 -12.08 1.29 9.56
C ASP A 90 -12.13 2.23 8.34
N GLU A 91 -13.29 2.90 8.16
CA GLU A 91 -13.51 3.84 7.05
C GLU A 91 -12.54 5.03 7.08
N ASP A 92 -12.01 5.38 8.26
CA ASP A 92 -11.03 6.45 8.46
C ASP A 92 -9.58 5.95 8.27
N GLY A 93 -9.40 4.67 7.95
CA GLY A 93 -8.08 4.04 7.81
C GLY A 93 -7.36 3.82 9.15
N ARG A 94 -8.10 3.72 10.27
CA ARG A 94 -7.54 3.40 11.58
C ARG A 94 -7.48 1.88 11.79
N PRO A 95 -6.35 1.33 12.24
CA PRO A 95 -6.23 -0.08 12.59
C PRO A 95 -6.78 -0.38 14.00
N PRO A 96 -6.93 -1.66 14.39
CA PRO A 96 -7.43 -2.05 15.71
C PRO A 96 -6.65 -1.53 16.92
N TRP A 97 -5.37 -1.21 16.74
CA TRP A 97 -4.51 -0.66 17.79
C TRP A 97 -4.51 0.87 17.83
N ALA A 98 -5.21 1.54 16.92
CA ALA A 98 -5.40 2.98 16.99
C ALA A 98 -6.60 3.33 17.87
N GLU A 99 -6.47 4.42 18.61
CA GLU A 99 -7.56 4.95 19.42
C GLU A 99 -8.76 5.34 18.53
N GLY A 100 -9.96 4.99 19.00
CA GLY A 100 -11.22 5.28 18.29
C GLY A 100 -11.46 4.45 17.03
N TYR A 101 -10.85 3.26 16.90
CA TYR A 101 -11.15 2.31 15.85
C TYR A 101 -12.63 1.91 15.85
N LYS A 102 -13.31 2.07 14.70
CA LYS A 102 -14.76 1.85 14.57
C LYS A 102 -15.17 0.47 14.06
N GLY A 103 -14.21 -0.43 13.86
CA GLY A 103 -14.45 -1.75 13.29
C GLY A 103 -13.98 -1.88 11.85
N ASN A 104 -13.86 -3.11 11.36
CA ASN A 104 -13.18 -3.38 10.09
C ASN A 104 -14.08 -3.07 8.89
N ALA A 105 -13.69 -2.11 8.07
CA ALA A 105 -14.27 -1.79 6.77
C ALA A 105 -13.54 -2.45 5.59
N ASN A 106 -12.37 -3.07 5.81
CA ASN A 106 -11.60 -3.77 4.77
C ASN A 106 -12.14 -5.19 4.46
N LEU A 107 -13.44 -5.27 4.18
CA LEU A 107 -14.17 -6.50 3.93
C LEU A 107 -14.19 -6.87 2.43
N PRO A 108 -14.42 -8.14 2.07
CA PRO A 108 -14.75 -8.52 0.69
C PRO A 108 -15.94 -7.70 0.19
N MET A 109 -15.92 -7.27 -1.08
CA MET A 109 -17.15 -6.82 -1.72
C MET A 109 -18.07 -8.04 -1.85
N GLU A 110 -19.31 -7.93 -1.38
CA GLU A 110 -20.33 -8.93 -1.68
C GLU A 110 -20.52 -8.94 -3.20
N VAL A 111 -20.16 -10.07 -3.83
CA VAL A 111 -20.46 -10.28 -5.24
C VAL A 111 -21.96 -10.56 -5.29
N THR A 112 -22.77 -9.57 -5.65
CA THR A 112 -24.14 -9.83 -6.09
C THR A 112 -24.01 -10.84 -7.22
N LYS A 113 -24.59 -12.04 -7.02
CA LYS A 113 -24.78 -12.97 -8.12
C LYS A 113 -25.74 -12.26 -9.08
N ASP A 114 -25.20 -11.66 -10.13
CA ASP A 114 -26.00 -11.34 -11.30
C ASP A 114 -26.40 -12.70 -11.87
N ASP A 115 -27.61 -13.14 -11.49
CA ASP A 115 -28.27 -14.30 -12.04
C ASP A 115 -28.47 -14.05 -13.54
N GLY A 116 -27.66 -14.72 -14.36
CA GLY A 116 -27.80 -14.76 -15.81
C GLY A 116 -28.96 -15.63 -16.25
#